data_AF-A0A6V7J1V9-F1
#
_entry.id   AF-A0A6V7J1V9-F1
#
_cell.length_a   1.000
_cell.length_b   1.000
_cell.length_c   1.000
_cell.angle_alpha   90.00
_cell.angle_beta   90.00
_cell.angle_gamma   90.00
#
_symmetry.space_group_name_H-M   'P 1'
#
loop_
_entity.id
_entity.type
_entity.pdbx_description
1 polymer ?
#
loop_
_entity_poly.entity_id
_entity_poly.type
_entity_poly.pdbx_seq_one_letter_code
_entity_poly.pdbx_strand_id
1 'polypeptide(L)' 'VNSGELGKLGHKLDFIVAETYGEEDTSILVTADLWTKNISGYIGPQETCVHEGKMAAAFNLPMISY' A
#
# COMPACT_ATOMS: atom_id res chain seq x y z
N VAL A 1 -8.33 -9.82 -12.10
CA VAL A 1 -9.31 -8.94 -11.43
C VAL A 1 -9.95 -7.97 -12.41
N ASN A 2 -9.19 -7.10 -13.08
CA ASN A 2 -9.72 -6.08 -14.00
C ASN A 2 -10.44 -6.62 -15.24
N SER A 3 -10.09 -7.83 -15.71
CA SER A 3 -10.80 -8.53 -16.80
C SER A 3 -11.89 -9.51 -16.30
N GLY A 4 -12.11 -9.58 -14.98
CA GLY A 4 -13.05 -10.50 -14.35
C GLY A 4 -14.39 -9.85 -14.00
N GLU A 5 -15.11 -10.46 -13.08
CA GLU A 5 -16.45 -10.01 -12.68
C GLU A 5 -16.46 -8.57 -12.12
N LEU A 6 -15.45 -8.21 -11.33
CA LEU A 6 -15.27 -6.84 -10.83
C LEU A 6 -15.10 -5.82 -11.97
N GLY A 7 -14.40 -6.19 -13.04
CA GLY A 7 -14.25 -5.35 -14.22
C GLY A 7 -15.57 -5.12 -14.96
N LYS A 8 -16.41 -6.15 -15.09
CA LYS A 8 -17.75 -6.03 -15.69
C LYS A 8 -18.70 -5.14 -14.87
N LEU A 9 -18.51 -5.13 -13.54
CA LEU A 9 -19.22 -4.24 -12.61
C LEU A 9 -18.66 -2.80 -12.62
N GLY A 10 -17.63 -2.51 -13.43
CA GLY A 10 -17.05 -1.17 -13.57
C GLY A 10 -15.93 -0.87 -12.56
N HIS A 11 -15.46 -1.85 -11.79
CA HIS A 11 -14.35 -1.68 -10.87
C HIS A 11 -13.01 -1.99 -11.54
N LYS A 12 -12.00 -1.17 -11.24
CA LYS A 12 -10.63 -1.35 -11.71
C LYS A 12 -9.66 -1.22 -10.54
N LEU A 13 -8.70 -2.13 -10.44
CA LEU A 13 -7.57 -2.04 -9.53
C LEU A 13 -6.33 -1.61 -10.31
N ASP A 14 -5.68 -0.57 -9.83
CA ASP A 14 -4.37 -0.12 -10.30
C ASP A 14 -3.42 -0.11 -9.11
N PHE A 15 -2.15 -0.46 -9.36
CA PHE A 15 -1.14 -0.58 -8.32
C PHE A 15 0.01 0.37 -8.60
N ILE A 16 0.50 1.02 -7.54
CA ILE A 16 1.76 1.77 -7.56
C ILE A 16 2.76 0.91 -6.80
N VAL A 17 3.78 0.42 -7.51
CA VAL A 17 4.83 -0.41 -6.91
C VAL A 17 5.97 0.50 -6.45
N ALA A 18 6.43 0.28 -5.22
CA ALA A 18 7.58 0.97 -4.64
C ALA A 18 8.45 -0.04 -3.89
N GLU A 19 9.76 0.02 -4.14
CA GLU A 19 10.75 -0.85 -3.51
C GLU A 19 11.26 -0.21 -2.20
N THR A 20 11.46 -1.03 -1.18
CA THR A 20 11.93 -0.61 0.14
C THR A 20 13.29 -1.19 0.50
N TYR A 21 13.78 -2.18 -0.26
CA TYR A 21 15.05 -2.88 -0.04
C TYR A 21 15.18 -3.57 1.34
N GLY A 22 14.05 -3.75 2.05
CA GLY A 22 14.04 -4.26 3.43
C GLY A 22 14.60 -3.26 4.45
N GLU A 23 14.75 -1.98 4.07
CA GLU A 23 15.26 -0.92 4.94
C GLU A 23 14.09 -0.11 5.53
N GLU A 24 14.04 -0.02 6.86
CA GLU A 24 12.94 0.61 7.60
C GLU A 24 12.78 2.10 7.25
N ASP A 25 13.88 2.86 7.22
CA ASP A 25 13.84 4.29 6.90
C ASP A 25 13.26 4.55 5.50
N THR A 26 13.67 3.71 4.53
CA THR A 26 13.17 3.75 3.15
C THR A 26 11.69 3.38 3.11
N SER A 27 11.29 2.33 3.83
CA SER A 27 9.91 1.87 3.89
C SER A 27 8.95 2.90 4.52
N ILE A 28 9.38 3.58 5.58
CA ILE A 28 8.64 4.70 6.19
C ILE A 28 8.46 5.84 5.18
N LEU A 29 9.53 6.25 4.49
CA LEU A 29 9.49 7.30 3.49
C LEU A 29 8.54 6.95 2.34
N VAL A 30 8.62 5.73 1.81
CA VAL A 30 7.77 5.22 0.74
C VAL A 30 6.31 5.17 1.18
N THR A 31 6.03 4.71 2.40
CA THR A 31 4.68 4.66 2.96
C THR A 31 4.06 6.05 3.01
N ALA A 32 4.81 7.06 3.43
CA ALA A 32 4.37 8.46 3.43
C ALA A 32 4.19 9.01 2.01
N ASP A 33 5.11 8.75 1.08
CA ASP A 33 5.01 9.19 -0.31
C ASP A 33 3.76 8.63 -1.00
N LEU A 34 3.50 7.32 -0.85
CA LEU A 34 2.32 6.67 -1.43
C LEU A 34 1.00 7.22 -0.87
N TRP A 35 0.95 7.60 0.41
CA TRP A 35 -0.23 8.26 0.99
C TRP A 35 -0.59 9.53 0.23
N THR A 36 0.41 10.34 -0.16
CA THR A 36 0.17 11.60 -0.91
C THR A 36 -0.34 11.38 -2.33
N LYS A 37 -0.27 10.16 -2.85
CA LYS A 37 -0.71 9.79 -4.21
C LYS A 37 -2.17 9.32 -4.27
N ASN A 38 -2.95 9.55 -3.20
CA ASN A 38 -4.37 9.22 -3.13
C ASN A 38 -4.67 7.72 -3.38
N ILE A 39 -3.87 6.85 -2.76
CA ILE A 39 -4.09 5.41 -2.78
C ILE A 39 -5.27 5.02 -1.89
N SER A 40 -5.86 3.85 -2.15
CA SER A 40 -6.93 3.29 -1.32
C SER A 40 -6.44 2.39 -0.19
N GLY A 41 -5.15 2.03 -0.17
CA GLY A 41 -4.56 1.14 0.83
C GLY A 41 -3.19 0.61 0.42
N TYR A 42 -2.54 -0.08 1.35
CA TYR A 42 -1.20 -0.65 1.19
C TYR A 42 -1.24 -2.17 1.10
N ILE A 43 -0.30 -2.74 0.34
CA ILE A 43 0.00 -4.17 0.31
C ILE A 43 1.50 -4.32 0.58
N GLY A 44 1.86 -5.07 1.62
CA GLY A 44 3.20 -5.08 2.23
C GLY A 44 3.34 -4.03 3.33
N PRO A 45 4.59 -3.68 3.72
CA PRO A 45 5.86 -4.33 3.35
C PRO A 45 6.07 -5.69 4.05
N GLN A 46 7.07 -6.46 3.63
CA GLN A 46 7.34 -7.82 4.16
C GLN A 46 8.24 -7.78 5.41
N GLU A 47 9.32 -6.98 5.40
CA GLU A 47 10.36 -7.02 6.45
C GLU A 47 10.11 -6.06 7.62
N THR A 48 9.62 -4.85 7.35
CA THR A 48 9.43 -3.79 8.35
C THR A 48 7.95 -3.45 8.41
N CYS A 49 7.17 -4.08 9.29
CA CYS A 49 5.70 -3.94 9.24
C CYS A 49 5.11 -3.09 10.37
N VAL A 50 5.87 -2.86 11.44
CA VAL A 50 5.34 -2.26 12.68
C VAL A 50 5.16 -0.75 12.55
N HIS A 51 6.12 -0.03 11.96
CA HIS A 51 6.06 1.42 11.86
C HIS A 51 5.07 1.87 10.78
N GLU A 52 5.09 1.15 9.66
CA GLU A 52 4.28 1.33 8.48
C GLU A 52 2.82 1.01 8.78
N GLY A 53 2.55 -0.07 9.54
CA GLY A 53 1.21 -0.38 10.03
C GLY A 53 0.64 0.71 10.93
N LYS A 54 1.45 1.31 11.80
CA LYS A 54 1.04 2.46 12.62
C LYS A 54 0.77 3.70 11.76
N MET A 55 1.60 3.94 10.74
CA MET A 55 1.38 5.03 9.78
C MET A 55 0.09 4.84 9.00
N ALA A 56 -0.16 3.65 8.46
CA ALA A 56 -1.39 3.33 7.74
C ALA A 56 -2.63 3.54 8.61
N ALA A 57 -2.58 3.12 9.88
CA ALA A 57 -3.64 3.38 10.85
C ALA A 57 -3.84 4.90 11.09
N ALA A 58 -2.76 5.67 11.21
CA ALA A 58 -2.83 7.13 11.37
C ALA A 58 -3.38 7.84 10.12
N PHE A 59 -3.09 7.31 8.92
CA PHE A 59 -3.58 7.81 7.65
C PHE A 59 -5.01 7.35 7.32
N ASN A 60 -5.61 6.52 8.17
CA ASN A 60 -6.91 5.90 7.94
C ASN A 60 -6.96 5.09 6.62
N LEU A 61 -5.88 4.36 6.33
CA LEU A 61 -5.75 3.48 5.18
C LEU A 61 -5.54 2.03 5.63
N PRO A 62 -6.23 1.05 5.02
CA PRO A 62 -5.97 -0.36 5.30
C PRO A 62 -4.59 -0.77 4.79
N MET A 63 -3.92 -1.66 5.52
CA MET A 63 -2.66 -2.27 5.14
C MET A 63 -2.78 -3.80 5.23
N ILE A 64 -2.39 -4.50 4.17
CA ILE A 64 -2.37 -5.96 4.11
C ILE A 64 -0.91 -6.39 3.99
N SER A 65 -0.31 -6.78 5.11
CA SER A 65 1.04 -7.33 5.17
C SER A 65 1.05 -8.81 4.78
N TYR A 66 2.15 -9.29 4.19
CA TYR A 66 2.37 -10.70 3.85
C TYR A 66 3.78 -11.15 4.23
#